data_AF-A0A355IKT0-F1
#
_entry.id   AF-A0A355IKT0-F1
#
_cell.length_a   1.000
_cell.length_b   1.000
_cell.length_c   1.000
_cell.angle_alpha   90.00
_cell.angle_beta   90.00
_cell.angle_gamma   90.00
#
_symmetry.space_group_name_H-M   'P 1'
#
loop_
_entity.id
_entity.type
_entity.pdbx_description
1 polymer ?
#
loop_
_entity_poly.entity_id
_entity_poly.type
_entity_poly.pdbx_seq_one_letter_code
_entity_poly.pdbx_strand_id
1 'polypeptide(L)'
;MGKVLQIGAGGVGTVVAHKLAQHPEIFNDIVLASRTRSKCDDIAKAVAKAVGRDCIRTAQVDADDVNQLIALFKAVQPELV
;
A
#
# COMPACT_ATOMS: atom_id res chain seq x y z
N MET A 1 -13.76 -5.78 4.99
CA MET A 1 -14.27 -4.59 4.29
C MET A 1 -13.32 -3.46 4.58
N GLY A 2 -12.64 -2.97 3.56
CA GLY A 2 -11.59 -1.95 3.71
C GLY A 2 -10.21 -2.36 3.20
N LYS A 3 -10.09 -3.47 2.47
CA LYS A 3 -8.80 -3.90 1.92
C LYS A 3 -8.43 -3.08 0.69
N VAL A 4 -7.36 -2.30 0.79
CA VAL A 4 -6.91 -1.40 -0.28
C VAL A 4 -5.52 -1.79 -0.77
N LEU A 5 -5.35 -1.84 -2.08
CA LEU A 5 -4.04 -1.97 -2.72
C LEU A 5 -3.66 -0.64 -3.37
N GLN A 6 -2.80 0.14 -2.71
CA GLN A 6 -2.25 1.35 -3.29
C GLN A 6 -1.07 1.01 -4.21
N ILE A 7 -1.15 1.38 -5.50
CA ILE A 7 -0.04 1.27 -6.45
C ILE A 7 0.58 2.65 -6.69
N GLY A 8 1.80 2.86 -6.21
CA GLY A 8 2.55 4.09 -6.36
C GLY A 8 3.06 4.65 -5.04
N ALA A 9 4.38 4.84 -4.96
CA ALA A 9 5.11 5.33 -3.78
C ALA A 9 5.86 6.66 -4.08
N GLY A 10 5.19 7.57 -4.79
CA GLY A 10 5.65 8.95 -5.02
C GLY A 10 5.14 9.93 -3.96
N GLY A 11 5.37 11.23 -4.13
CA GLY A 11 4.97 12.24 -3.13
C GLY A 11 3.47 12.21 -2.78
N VAL A 12 2.60 12.07 -3.79
CA VAL A 12 1.15 11.91 -3.57
C VAL A 12 0.85 10.58 -2.87
N GLY A 13 1.50 9.50 -3.30
CA GLY A 13 1.33 8.17 -2.69
C GLY A 13 1.69 8.16 -1.20
N THR A 14 2.71 8.89 -0.78
CA THR A 14 3.06 9.04 0.63
C THR A 14 1.90 9.67 1.43
N VAL A 15 1.28 10.75 0.92
CA VAL A 15 0.15 11.40 1.58
C VAL A 15 -1.06 10.46 1.66
N VAL A 16 -1.36 9.72 0.58
CA VAL A 16 -2.45 8.74 0.55
C VAL A 16 -2.23 7.66 1.62
N ALA A 17 -1.02 7.09 1.70
CA ALA A 17 -0.69 6.08 2.69
C ALA A 17 -0.89 6.58 4.13
N HIS A 18 -0.49 7.83 4.44
CA HIS A 18 -0.76 8.45 5.73
C HIS A 18 -2.26 8.60 6.02
N LYS A 19 -3.06 9.01 5.02
CA LYS A 19 -4.50 9.22 5.19
C LYS A 19 -5.28 7.92 5.32
N LEU A 20 -4.93 6.88 4.57
CA LEU A 20 -5.52 5.55 4.75
C LEU A 20 -5.25 5.02 6.17
N ALA A 21 -4.00 5.13 6.64
CA ALA A 21 -3.61 4.62 7.95
C ALA A 21 -4.24 5.36 9.15
N GLN A 22 -4.65 6.63 8.95
CA GLN A 22 -5.36 7.45 9.94
C GLN A 22 -6.81 7.00 10.18
N HIS A 23 -7.38 6.19 9.29
CA HIS A 23 -8.76 5.71 9.36
C HIS A 23 -8.86 4.17 9.45
N PRO A 24 -8.32 3.53 10.51
CA PRO A 24 -8.37 2.07 10.71
C PRO A 24 -9.74 1.43 10.55
N GLU A 25 -10.76 2.17 10.97
CA GLU A 25 -12.16 1.74 11.01
C GLU A 25 -12.74 1.55 9.61
N ILE A 26 -12.15 2.21 8.60
CA ILE A 26 -12.51 2.10 7.18
C ILE A 26 -11.48 1.25 6.44
N PHE A 27 -10.18 1.53 6.65
CA PHE A 27 -9.06 0.88 5.95
C PHE A 27 -8.26 0.01 6.92
N ASN A 28 -8.68 -1.25 7.04
CA ASN A 28 -8.10 -2.21 8.00
C ASN A 28 -7.00 -3.10 7.41
N ASP A 29 -6.85 -3.18 6.08
CA ASP A 29 -5.78 -3.94 5.42
C ASP A 29 -5.23 -3.17 4.22
N ILE A 30 -4.07 -2.53 4.41
CA ILE A 30 -3.45 -1.66 3.41
C ILE A 30 -2.22 -2.37 2.83
N VAL A 31 -2.17 -2.49 1.51
CA VAL A 31 -0.98 -2.93 0.77
C VAL A 31 -0.47 -1.77 -0.08
N LEU A 32 0.79 -1.37 0.12
CA LEU A 32 1.49 -0.40 -0.72
C LEU A 32 2.45 -1.11 -1.66
N ALA A 33 2.18 -1.01 -2.95
CA ALA A 33 3.01 -1.59 -4.01
C ALA A 33 3.62 -0.50 -4.90
N SER A 34 4.84 -0.73 -5.40
CA SER A 34 5.50 0.14 -6.38
C SER A 34 6.60 -0.63 -7.08
N ARG A 35 7.17 -0.04 -8.14
CA ARG A 35 8.35 -0.58 -8.84
C ARG A 35 9.56 -0.69 -7.90
N THR A 36 9.73 0.29 -7.02
CA THR A 36 10.83 0.32 -6.05
C THR A 36 10.31 -0.03 -4.65
N ARG A 37 10.50 -1.28 -4.22
CA ARG A 37 10.02 -1.77 -2.92
C ARG A 37 10.55 -1.00 -1.72
N SER A 38 11.83 -0.61 -1.72
CA SER A 38 12.44 0.12 -0.61
C SER A 38 11.71 1.44 -0.29
N LYS A 39 11.19 2.14 -1.30
CA LYS A 39 10.35 3.33 -1.09
C LYS A 39 9.05 3.00 -0.35
N CYS A 40 8.41 1.88 -0.69
CA CYS A 40 7.23 1.41 0.03
C CYS A 40 7.55 1.10 1.48
N ASP A 41 8.68 0.43 1.73
CA ASP A 41 9.13 0.07 3.08
C ASP A 41 9.43 1.30 3.95
N ASP A 42 10.07 2.32 3.37
CA ASP A 42 10.37 3.57 4.06
C ASP A 42 9.09 4.35 4.38
N ILE A 43 8.12 4.40 3.46
CA ILE A 43 6.80 5.00 3.70
C ILE A 43 6.05 4.23 4.79
N ALA A 44 6.02 2.89 4.72
CA ALA A 44 5.34 2.07 5.73
C ALA A 44 5.90 2.32 7.13
N LYS A 45 7.23 2.41 7.28
CA LYS A 45 7.88 2.76 8.56
C LYS A 45 7.54 4.17 9.02
N ALA A 46 7.57 5.16 8.12
CA ALA A 46 7.25 6.54 8.45
C ALA A 46 5.79 6.69 8.89
N VAL A 47 4.86 6.03 8.20
CA VAL A 47 3.45 5.98 8.56
C VAL A 47 3.26 5.28 9.90
N ALA A 48 3.88 4.11 10.11
CA ALA A 48 3.77 3.36 11.36
C ALA A 48 4.23 4.19 12.56
N LYS A 49 5.34 4.93 12.42
CA LYS A 49 5.82 5.88 13.43
C LYS A 49 4.82 7.01 13.68
N ALA A 50 4.18 7.53 12.63
CA ALA A 50 3.23 8.64 12.74
C ALA A 50 1.88 8.24 13.37
N VAL A 51 1.38 7.03 13.08
CA VAL A 51 0.10 6.53 13.62
C VAL A 51 0.26 5.66 14.86
N GLY A 52 1.50 5.31 15.25
CA GLY A 52 1.80 4.52 16.44
C GLY A 52 1.52 3.01 16.31
N ARG A 53 1.39 2.48 15.09
CA ARG A 53 1.14 1.05 14.83
C ARG A 53 1.56 0.63 13.43
N ASP A 54 1.96 -0.62 13.27
CA ASP A 54 2.19 -1.24 11.96
C ASP A 54 0.85 -1.53 11.27
N CYS A 55 0.65 -0.96 10.09
CA CYS A 55 -0.64 -1.04 9.38
C CYS A 55 -0.54 -1.15 7.86
N ILE A 56 0.68 -1.12 7.29
CA ILE A 56 0.89 -1.18 5.85
C ILE A 56 1.81 -2.36 5.51
N ARG A 57 1.34 -3.26 4.65
CA ARG A 57 2.16 -4.30 4.03
C ARG A 57 2.74 -3.76 2.72
N THR A 58 3.93 -4.20 2.36
CA THR A 58 4.61 -3.72 1.15
C THR A 58 4.78 -4.81 0.12
N ALA A 59 4.70 -4.42 -1.15
CA ALA A 59 4.94 -5.32 -2.29
C ALA A 59 5.72 -4.60 -3.38
N GLN A 60 6.36 -5.39 -4.25
CA GLN A 60 6.92 -4.87 -5.49
C GLN A 60 6.01 -5.26 -6.65
N VAL A 61 5.81 -4.35 -7.59
CA VAL A 61 5.13 -4.63 -8.85
C VAL A 61 5.59 -3.64 -9.91
N ASP A 62 5.80 -4.13 -11.13
CA ASP A 62 5.82 -3.24 -12.28
C ASP A 62 4.40 -3.06 -12.81
N ALA A 63 3.85 -1.85 -12.69
CA ALA A 63 2.47 -1.57 -13.08
C ALA A 63 2.26 -1.59 -14.60
N ASP A 64 3.35 -1.59 -15.39
CA ASP A 64 3.31 -1.76 -16.84
C ASP A 64 3.28 -3.26 -17.25
N ASP A 65 3.47 -4.19 -16.29
CA ASP A 65 3.41 -5.65 -16.52
C ASP A 65 2.09 -6.23 -16.01
N VAL A 66 1.20 -6.54 -16.96
CA VAL A 66 -0.13 -7.12 -16.70
C VAL A 66 -0.05 -8.44 -15.92
N ASN A 67 0.95 -9.29 -16.15
CA ASN A 67 1.05 -10.57 -15.46
C ASN A 67 1.43 -10.38 -13.98
N GLN A 68 2.32 -9.43 -13.70
CA GLN A 68 2.65 -9.07 -12.32
C GLN A 68 1.44 -8.46 -11.59
N LEU A 69 0.67 -7.60 -12.25
CA LEU A 69 -0.57 -7.06 -11.70
C LEU A 69 -1.59 -8.16 -11.39
N ILE A 70 -1.80 -9.12 -12.31
CA ILE A 70 -2.70 -10.26 -12.09
C ILE A 70 -2.23 -11.08 -10.89
N ALA A 71 -0.93 -11.38 -10.78
CA ALA A 71 -0.38 -12.13 -9.66
C ALA A 71 -0.59 -11.38 -8.32
N LEU A 72 -0.34 -10.07 -8.32
CA LEU A 72 -0.53 -9.23 -7.14
C LEU A 72 -2.00 -9.14 -6.73
N PHE A 73 -2.92 -8.92 -7.67
CA PHE A 73 -4.35 -8.87 -7.40
C PHE A 73 -4.87 -10.20 -6.88
N LYS A 74 -4.38 -11.33 -7.41
CA LYS A 74 -4.73 -12.66 -6.91
C LYS A 74 -4.22 -12.90 -5.49
N ALA A 75 -3.00 -12.47 -5.18
CA ALA A 75 -2.40 -12.64 -3.85
C ALA A 75 -3.03 -11.70 -2.81
N VAL A 76 -3.36 -10.47 -3.20
CA VAL A 76 -3.89 -9.45 -2.28
C VAL A 76 -5.41 -9.57 -2.16
N GLN A 77 -6.16 -9.85 -3.23
CA GLN A 77 -7.63 -9.76 -3.24
C GLN A 77 -8.15 -8.40 -2.70
N PRO A 78 -7.71 -7.25 -3.26
CA PRO A 78 -8.15 -5.95 -2.78
C PRO A 78 -9.61 -5.66 -3.18
N GLU A 79 -10.30 -4.87 -2.36
CA GLU A 79 -11.64 -4.33 -2.68
C GLU A 79 -11.54 -3.04 -3.51
N LEU A 80 -10.41 -2.32 -3.40
CA LEU A 80 -10.11 -1.08 -4.11
C LEU A 80 -8.62 -0.99 -4.46
N VAL A 81 -8.32 -0.43 -5.64
CA VAL A 81 -6.97 -0.12 -6.11
C VAL A 81 -6.85 1.39 -6.34
#